data_AF-A0A257M3B2-F1
#
_entry.id   AF-A0A257M3B2-F1
#
_cell.length_a   1.000
_cell.length_b   1.000
_cell.length_c   1.000
_cell.angle_alpha   90.00
_cell.angle_beta   90.00
_cell.angle_gamma   90.00
#
_symmetry.space_group_name_H-M   'P 1'
#
loop_
_entity.id
_entity.type
_entity.pdbx_description
1 polymer ?
#
loop_
_entity_poly.entity_id
_entity_poly.type
_entity_poly.pdbx_seq_one_letter_code
_entity_poly.pdbx_strand_id
1 'polypeptide(L)'
;MKTKSRIVRFLLALALCGITVASAADFYVDPVSGNNANNGTSLATAFKTLEKARQAVDLINAGMTEDITVHLRGGIHRLSSTLTLGPADSGTNGFNVVFRNYGSEVPVLHGGVDLSGGWVLHDAVKNIYKKTGVTTQFRQLTVNASSAIRARTPNQTNPDTLGPYLTMVGIDAAAQEAIVPRAPIEGWRSVTGLANVEVVMHPHWYQYRGRVDDRPAAEGGSYQNATQVRFKFE
;
A
#
# COMPACT_ATOMS: atom_id res chain seq x y z
N MET A 1 -18.17 -86.45 45.06
CA MET A 1 -17.81 -85.98 43.71
C MET A 1 -17.51 -84.49 43.78
N LYS A 2 -16.26 -84.07 43.52
CA LYS A 2 -15.84 -82.65 43.46
C LYS A 2 -15.76 -82.21 42.00
N THR A 3 -16.63 -81.30 41.57
CA THR A 3 -16.63 -80.71 40.22
C THR A 3 -15.71 -79.48 40.21
N LYS A 4 -14.63 -79.53 39.43
CA LYS A 4 -13.73 -78.39 39.20
C LYS A 4 -14.26 -77.55 38.03
N SER A 5 -14.63 -76.30 38.28
CA SER A 5 -14.93 -75.32 37.22
C SER A 5 -13.65 -74.58 36.82
N ARG A 6 -13.31 -74.59 35.52
CA ARG A 6 -12.20 -73.82 34.95
C ARG A 6 -12.78 -72.58 34.26
N ILE A 7 -12.51 -71.40 34.81
CA ILE A 7 -12.85 -70.12 34.20
C ILE A 7 -11.72 -69.75 33.22
N VAL A 8 -12.04 -69.71 31.93
CA VAL A 8 -11.17 -69.17 30.87
C VAL A 8 -11.43 -67.66 30.78
N ARG A 9 -10.41 -66.84 30.99
CA ARG A 9 -10.47 -65.37 30.84
C ARG A 9 -10.02 -65.00 29.43
N PHE A 10 -10.94 -64.48 28.63
CA PHE A 10 -10.64 -63.88 27.32
C PHE A 10 -10.21 -62.42 27.54
N LEU A 11 -8.97 -62.08 27.21
CA LEU A 11 -8.47 -60.70 27.21
C LEU A 11 -8.70 -60.11 25.81
N LEU A 12 -9.62 -59.15 25.72
CA LEU A 12 -9.89 -58.37 24.52
C LEU A 12 -8.96 -57.15 24.53
N ALA A 13 -7.92 -57.15 23.69
CA ALA A 13 -7.05 -56.00 23.49
C ALA A 13 -7.70 -55.04 22.49
N LEU A 14 -8.25 -53.93 22.99
CA LEU A 14 -8.80 -52.85 22.18
C LEU A 14 -7.65 -51.96 21.70
N ALA A 15 -7.22 -52.12 20.45
CA ALA A 15 -6.23 -51.24 19.84
C ALA A 15 -6.84 -49.85 19.61
N LEU A 16 -6.45 -48.89 20.45
CA LEU A 16 -6.82 -47.49 20.31
C LEU A 16 -6.00 -46.90 19.14
N CYS A 17 -6.56 -46.95 17.93
CA CYS A 17 -6.02 -46.21 16.80
C CYS A 17 -6.29 -44.72 17.06
N GLY A 18 -5.31 -44.02 17.62
CA GLY A 18 -5.38 -42.57 17.76
C GLY A 18 -5.39 -41.95 16.37
N ILE A 19 -6.54 -41.40 15.96
CA ILE A 19 -6.63 -40.54 14.79
C ILE A 19 -5.93 -39.24 15.18
N THR A 20 -4.65 -39.10 14.87
CA THR A 20 -3.99 -37.79 14.85
C THR A 20 -4.52 -37.05 13.64
N VAL A 21 -5.54 -36.22 13.83
CA VAL A 21 -5.88 -35.22 12.82
C VAL A 21 -4.72 -34.23 12.81
N ALA A 22 -3.85 -34.33 11.81
CA ALA A 22 -2.88 -33.28 11.52
C ALA A 22 -3.69 -32.03 11.22
N SER A 23 -3.75 -31.11 12.19
CA SER A 23 -4.36 -29.81 12.00
C SER A 23 -3.25 -28.92 11.49
N ALA A 24 -3.30 -28.59 10.20
CA ALA A 24 -2.48 -27.52 9.62
C ALA A 24 -2.43 -26.34 10.59
N ALA A 25 -1.23 -25.86 10.86
CA ALA A 25 -1.04 -24.71 11.74
C ALA A 25 -1.56 -23.46 11.01
N ASP A 26 -2.83 -23.15 11.26
CA ASP A 26 -3.52 -21.99 10.69
C ASP A 26 -3.47 -20.81 11.66
N PHE A 27 -2.99 -19.68 11.16
CA PHE A 27 -3.12 -18.38 11.82
C PHE A 27 -4.07 -17.47 11.04
N TYR A 28 -4.75 -16.57 11.75
CA TYR A 28 -5.71 -15.62 11.18
C TYR A 28 -5.32 -14.19 11.55
N VAL A 29 -5.41 -13.27 10.58
CA VAL A 29 -5.17 -11.84 10.77
C VAL A 29 -6.38 -11.03 10.33
N ASP A 30 -6.96 -10.26 11.25
CA ASP A 30 -8.11 -9.40 10.98
C ASP A 30 -7.77 -7.92 11.25
N PRO A 31 -7.74 -7.07 10.20
CA PRO A 31 -7.32 -5.68 10.33
C PRO A 31 -8.38 -4.81 11.01
N VAL A 32 -9.61 -5.31 11.21
CA VAL A 32 -10.74 -4.58 11.81
C VAL A 32 -11.00 -5.08 13.23
N SER A 33 -11.23 -6.38 13.40
CA SER A 33 -11.67 -6.98 14.67
C SER A 33 -10.57 -7.70 15.44
N GLY A 34 -9.39 -7.91 14.83
CA GLY A 34 -8.29 -8.65 15.46
C GLY A 34 -7.68 -7.95 16.67
N ASN A 35 -6.91 -8.72 17.45
CA ASN A 35 -6.14 -8.20 18.59
C ASN A 35 -4.81 -8.94 18.71
N ASN A 36 -3.69 -8.21 18.88
CA ASN A 36 -2.37 -8.81 19.01
C ASN A 36 -2.11 -9.53 20.35
N ALA A 37 -3.02 -9.41 21.31
CA ALA A 37 -3.05 -10.23 22.51
C ALA A 37 -3.68 -11.62 22.29
N ASN A 38 -4.38 -11.83 21.17
CA ASN A 38 -4.98 -13.12 20.85
C ASN A 38 -3.90 -14.16 20.46
N ASN A 39 -4.30 -15.43 20.35
CA ASN A 39 -3.43 -16.53 19.92
C ASN A 39 -3.38 -16.75 18.40
N GLY A 40 -4.27 -16.11 17.64
CA GLY A 40 -4.31 -16.18 16.18
C GLY A 40 -4.88 -17.45 15.58
N THR A 41 -5.30 -18.45 16.36
CA THR A 41 -5.62 -19.80 15.84
C THR A 41 -7.06 -19.97 15.36
N SER A 42 -7.87 -18.91 15.38
CA SER A 42 -9.24 -18.93 14.87
C SER A 42 -9.66 -17.54 14.37
N LEU A 43 -10.76 -17.46 13.61
CA LEU A 43 -11.36 -16.19 13.20
C LEU A 43 -11.73 -15.30 14.39
N ALA A 44 -12.23 -15.87 15.48
CA ALA A 44 -12.65 -15.15 16.67
C ALA A 44 -11.46 -14.63 17.50
N THR A 45 -10.31 -15.30 17.38
CA THR A 45 -9.07 -14.97 18.09
C THR A 45 -7.96 -14.56 17.13
N ALA A 46 -8.30 -13.90 16.03
CA ALA A 46 -7.34 -13.46 15.03
C ALA A 46 -6.37 -12.39 15.59
N PHE A 47 -5.13 -12.39 15.10
CA PHE A 47 -4.20 -11.28 15.32
C PHE A 47 -4.69 -10.01 14.63
N LYS A 48 -4.22 -8.84 15.10
CA LYS A 48 -4.52 -7.56 14.46
C LYS A 48 -3.56 -7.22 13.31
N THR A 49 -2.31 -7.68 13.39
CA THR A 49 -1.25 -7.27 12.46
C THR A 49 -0.50 -8.45 11.86
N LEU A 50 0.03 -8.26 10.64
CA LEU A 50 0.86 -9.26 9.95
C LEU A 50 2.16 -9.53 10.72
N GLU A 51 2.75 -8.51 11.34
CA GLU A 51 3.97 -8.65 12.14
C GLU A 51 3.76 -9.61 13.32
N LYS A 52 2.59 -9.55 13.97
CA LYS A 52 2.29 -10.46 15.08
C LYS A 52 2.09 -11.89 14.59
N ALA A 53 1.46 -12.07 13.42
CA ALA A 53 1.35 -13.39 12.79
C ALA A 53 2.72 -13.95 12.41
N ARG A 54 3.59 -13.15 11.78
CA ARG A 54 4.98 -13.53 11.46
C ARG A 54 5.74 -13.98 12.70
N GLN A 55 5.66 -13.22 13.80
CA GLN A 55 6.25 -13.61 15.08
C GLN A 55 5.69 -14.93 15.63
N ALA A 56 4.40 -15.23 15.42
CA ALA A 56 3.81 -16.48 15.84
C ALA A 56 4.30 -17.67 14.99
N VAL A 57 4.47 -17.45 13.67
CA VAL A 57 5.09 -18.42 12.77
C VAL A 57 6.53 -18.72 13.22
N ASP A 58 7.34 -17.70 13.51
CA ASP A 58 8.75 -17.85 13.93
C ASP A 58 8.92 -18.82 15.11
N LEU A 59 7.95 -18.86 16.03
CA LEU A 59 7.99 -19.72 17.23
C LEU A 59 7.85 -21.21 16.92
N ILE A 60 7.21 -21.55 15.79
CA ILE A 60 6.92 -22.95 15.41
C ILE A 60 7.65 -23.38 14.14
N ASN A 61 8.21 -22.41 13.39
CA ASN A 61 8.81 -22.63 12.07
C ASN A 61 9.98 -23.62 12.10
N ALA A 62 10.78 -23.68 13.17
CA ALA A 62 11.95 -24.57 13.24
C ALA A 62 11.60 -26.08 13.24
N GLY A 63 10.37 -26.43 13.62
CA GLY A 63 9.92 -27.81 13.81
C GLY A 63 8.75 -28.20 12.91
N MET A 64 8.63 -27.60 11.73
CA MET A 64 7.49 -27.84 10.84
C MET A 64 7.35 -29.32 10.48
N THR A 65 6.12 -29.82 10.61
CA THR A 65 5.68 -31.15 10.17
C THR A 65 4.62 -31.07 9.06
N GLU A 66 4.21 -29.87 8.71
CA GLU A 66 3.24 -29.51 7.67
C GLU A 66 3.37 -28.02 7.32
N ASP A 67 2.70 -27.58 6.27
CA ASP A 67 2.66 -26.16 5.89
C ASP A 67 1.96 -25.31 6.98
N ILE A 68 2.48 -24.11 7.21
CA ILE A 68 1.86 -23.10 8.08
C ILE A 68 1.14 -22.11 7.17
N THR A 69 -0.15 -21.89 7.39
CA THR A 69 -0.92 -20.91 6.60
C THR A 69 -1.39 -19.75 7.46
N VAL A 70 -1.08 -18.53 7.05
CA VAL A 70 -1.58 -17.29 7.63
C VAL A 70 -2.69 -16.73 6.73
N HIS A 71 -3.94 -16.83 7.19
CA HIS A 71 -5.13 -16.34 6.48
C HIS A 71 -5.39 -14.88 6.83
N LEU A 72 -5.33 -14.03 5.81
CA LEU A 72 -5.59 -12.59 5.90
C LEU A 72 -7.07 -12.33 5.61
N ARG A 73 -7.78 -11.78 6.59
CA ARG A 73 -9.16 -11.30 6.41
C ARG A 73 -9.18 -10.08 5.50
N GLY A 74 -10.31 -9.84 4.85
CA GLY A 74 -10.54 -8.73 3.96
C GLY A 74 -10.43 -7.38 4.67
N GLY A 75 -10.06 -6.37 3.89
CA GLY A 75 -9.88 -5.00 4.38
C GLY A 75 -8.44 -4.51 4.32
N ILE A 76 -8.24 -3.29 4.80
CA ILE A 76 -6.96 -2.59 4.69
C ILE A 76 -6.07 -2.94 5.89
N HIS A 77 -5.05 -3.77 5.64
CA HIS A 77 -3.95 -4.05 6.56
C HIS A 77 -2.92 -2.95 6.44
N ARG A 78 -2.98 -1.96 7.35
CA ARG A 78 -2.06 -0.82 7.34
C ARG A 78 -0.71 -1.20 7.91
N LEU A 79 0.34 -0.93 7.14
CA LEU A 79 1.72 -1.15 7.54
C LEU A 79 2.31 0.19 8.00
N SER A 80 2.77 0.24 9.26
CA SER A 80 3.48 1.41 9.80
C SER A 80 4.96 1.45 9.39
N SER A 81 5.47 0.34 8.88
CA SER A 81 6.84 0.16 8.41
C SER A 81 6.88 -0.97 7.36
N THR A 82 8.02 -1.14 6.69
CA THR A 82 8.21 -2.24 5.73
C THR A 82 7.98 -3.60 6.41
N LEU A 83 7.13 -4.45 5.81
CA LEU A 83 7.05 -5.85 6.16
C LEU A 83 8.28 -6.57 5.59
N THR A 84 9.26 -6.86 6.45
CA THR A 84 10.49 -7.55 6.05
C THR A 84 10.31 -9.05 6.25
N LEU A 85 10.50 -9.81 5.17
CA LEU A 85 10.58 -11.27 5.18
C LEU A 85 12.01 -11.67 4.77
N GLY A 86 12.70 -12.42 5.62
CA GLY A 86 14.06 -12.89 5.40
C GLY A 86 14.15 -14.42 5.40
N PRO A 87 15.38 -14.98 5.37
CA PRO A 87 15.59 -16.43 5.36
C PRO A 87 14.95 -17.17 6.55
N ALA A 88 14.87 -16.52 7.72
CA ALA A 88 14.26 -17.10 8.91
C ALA A 88 12.74 -17.27 8.81
N ASP A 89 12.08 -16.55 7.90
CA ASP A 89 10.64 -16.65 7.64
C ASP A 89 10.31 -17.72 6.58
N SER A 90 11.32 -18.39 6.03
CA SER A 90 11.13 -19.51 5.10
C SER A 90 10.71 -20.76 5.85
N GLY A 91 9.87 -21.60 5.24
CA GLY A 91 9.50 -22.88 5.84
C GLY A 91 10.70 -23.83 5.99
N THR A 92 10.60 -24.76 6.93
CA THR A 92 11.62 -25.77 7.22
C THR A 92 11.11 -27.18 6.94
N ASN A 93 12.01 -28.17 6.96
CA ASN A 93 11.68 -29.61 6.79
C ASN A 93 10.92 -29.96 5.49
N GLY A 94 11.05 -29.14 4.45
CA GLY A 94 10.36 -29.32 3.16
C GLY A 94 8.94 -28.78 3.11
N PHE A 95 8.51 -28.04 4.14
CA PHE A 95 7.20 -27.39 4.20
C PHE A 95 7.30 -25.87 3.94
N ASN A 96 6.16 -25.24 3.70
CA ASN A 96 6.03 -23.83 3.35
C ASN A 96 5.33 -23.01 4.43
N VAL A 97 5.70 -21.73 4.52
CA VAL A 97 4.93 -20.70 5.21
C VAL A 97 4.17 -19.90 4.16
N VAL A 98 2.83 -19.91 4.22
CA VAL A 98 1.96 -19.32 3.21
C VAL A 98 1.11 -18.20 3.80
N PHE A 99 1.31 -16.97 3.34
CA PHE A 99 0.40 -15.85 3.62
C PHE A 99 -0.59 -15.73 2.46
N ARG A 100 -1.89 -15.84 2.75
CA ARG A 100 -2.93 -15.80 1.71
C ARG A 100 -4.23 -15.18 2.22
N ASN A 101 -5.12 -14.83 1.30
CA ASN A 101 -6.44 -14.33 1.67
C ASN A 101 -7.31 -15.45 2.30
N TYR A 102 -8.19 -15.06 3.22
CA TYR A 102 -9.19 -15.98 3.77
C TYR A 102 -10.37 -16.15 2.80
N GLY A 103 -10.54 -17.36 2.26
CA GLY A 103 -11.65 -17.68 1.34
C GLY A 103 -11.62 -16.80 0.07
N SER A 104 -12.69 -16.04 -0.16
CA SER A 104 -12.80 -15.07 -1.26
C SER A 104 -12.65 -13.61 -0.80
N GLU A 105 -12.24 -13.38 0.45
CA GLU A 105 -12.05 -12.02 0.97
C GLU A 105 -10.84 -11.36 0.30
N VAL A 106 -10.82 -10.02 0.28
CA VAL A 106 -9.79 -9.22 -0.41
C VAL A 106 -8.98 -8.42 0.63
N PRO A 107 -7.86 -8.96 1.13
CA PRO A 107 -6.92 -8.21 1.96
C PRO A 107 -6.11 -7.24 1.10
N VAL A 108 -5.92 -6.02 1.59
CA VAL A 108 -5.08 -4.99 0.95
C VAL A 108 -4.00 -4.56 1.93
N LEU A 109 -2.75 -4.86 1.63
CA LEU A 109 -1.60 -4.35 2.38
C LEU A 109 -1.34 -2.91 1.94
N HIS A 110 -1.33 -1.97 2.89
CA HIS A 110 -1.30 -0.54 2.59
C HIS A 110 -0.29 0.22 3.45
N GLY A 111 0.75 0.77 2.82
CA GLY A 111 1.77 1.59 3.50
C GLY A 111 1.43 3.08 3.64
N GLY A 112 0.26 3.52 3.16
CA GLY A 112 -0.17 4.91 3.27
C GLY A 112 -0.85 5.24 4.61
N VAL A 113 -0.85 6.52 4.95
CA VAL A 113 -1.47 7.06 6.16
C VAL A 113 -2.99 7.19 6.00
N ASP A 114 -3.75 6.86 7.04
CA ASP A 114 -5.19 7.11 7.05
C ASP A 114 -5.50 8.59 7.21
N LEU A 115 -6.17 9.17 6.20
CA LEU A 115 -6.63 10.54 6.21
C LEU A 115 -8.16 10.65 6.18
N SER A 116 -8.92 9.58 6.50
CA SER A 116 -10.39 9.55 6.38
C SER A 116 -11.12 10.57 7.27
N GLY A 117 -10.57 10.93 8.43
CA GLY A 117 -11.19 11.88 9.37
C GLY A 117 -10.74 13.33 9.21
N GLY A 118 -11.55 14.27 9.69
CA GLY A 118 -11.16 15.69 9.85
C GLY A 118 -11.15 16.52 8.57
N TRP A 119 -11.95 16.14 7.57
CA TRP A 119 -12.22 16.96 6.39
C TRP A 119 -13.31 17.98 6.68
N VAL A 120 -13.09 19.23 6.26
CA VAL A 120 -14.05 20.32 6.42
C VAL A 120 -14.36 20.92 5.05
N LEU A 121 -15.62 21.26 4.81
CA LEU A 121 -16.03 21.95 3.58
C LEU A 121 -15.34 23.32 3.52
N HIS A 122 -14.58 23.57 2.45
CA HIS A 122 -13.80 24.79 2.28
C HIS A 122 -14.42 25.73 1.24
N ASP A 123 -14.90 25.19 0.13
CA ASP A 123 -15.62 25.94 -0.91
C ASP A 123 -16.83 25.11 -1.34
N ALA A 124 -18.02 25.55 -0.92
CA ALA A 124 -19.28 24.85 -1.21
C ALA A 124 -19.64 24.90 -2.70
N VAL A 125 -19.32 25.99 -3.39
CA VAL A 125 -19.65 26.19 -4.80
C VAL A 125 -18.82 25.26 -5.68
N LYS A 126 -17.54 25.08 -5.33
CA LYS A 126 -16.63 24.18 -6.05
C LYS A 126 -16.57 22.77 -5.48
N ASN A 127 -17.33 22.49 -4.42
CA ASN A 127 -17.31 21.22 -3.69
C ASN A 127 -15.89 20.81 -3.22
N ILE A 128 -15.12 21.76 -2.71
CA ILE A 128 -13.75 21.53 -2.22
C ILE A 128 -13.77 21.30 -0.72
N TYR A 129 -13.21 20.17 -0.29
CA TYR A 129 -12.95 19.85 1.11
C TYR A 129 -11.48 20.01 1.43
N LYS A 130 -11.18 20.42 2.67
CA LYS A 130 -9.82 20.64 3.16
C LYS A 130 -9.59 19.89 4.47
N LYS A 131 -8.42 19.28 4.57
CA LYS A 131 -7.86 18.74 5.81
C LYS A 131 -6.58 19.51 6.14
N THR A 132 -6.48 20.03 7.36
CA THR A 132 -5.29 20.71 7.86
C THR A 132 -4.46 19.77 8.74
N GLY A 133 -3.21 20.16 9.06
CA GLY A 133 -2.32 19.37 9.92
C GLY A 133 -1.64 18.18 9.24
N VAL A 134 -1.73 18.08 7.90
CA VAL A 134 -1.01 17.06 7.14
C VAL A 134 0.40 17.59 6.85
N THR A 135 1.41 16.99 7.49
CA THR A 135 2.82 17.42 7.40
C THR A 135 3.65 16.57 6.44
N THR A 136 3.26 15.31 6.25
CA THR A 136 3.91 14.40 5.30
C THR A 136 3.63 14.85 3.87
N GLN A 137 4.69 14.97 3.05
CA GLN A 137 4.52 15.18 1.62
C GLN A 137 4.17 13.87 0.92
N PHE A 138 3.23 13.92 -0.01
CA PHE A 138 2.81 12.78 -0.81
C PHE A 138 2.44 13.23 -2.22
N ARG A 139 2.42 12.29 -3.17
CA ARG A 139 2.07 12.55 -4.58
C ARG A 139 0.81 11.84 -5.03
N GLN A 140 0.27 10.96 -4.20
CA GLN A 140 -0.93 10.18 -4.46
C GLN A 140 -1.87 10.31 -3.27
N LEU A 141 -3.15 10.46 -3.57
CA LEU A 141 -4.25 10.42 -2.62
C LEU A 141 -5.26 9.40 -3.15
N THR A 142 -5.78 8.53 -2.29
CA THR A 142 -6.82 7.57 -2.64
C THR A 142 -8.08 7.85 -1.84
N VAL A 143 -9.23 7.82 -2.51
CA VAL A 143 -10.56 7.95 -1.90
C VAL A 143 -11.34 6.68 -2.20
N ASN A 144 -11.81 5.98 -1.18
CA ASN A 144 -12.56 4.72 -1.32
C ASN A 144 -11.86 3.71 -2.27
N ALA A 145 -10.56 3.48 -2.05
CA ALA A 145 -9.69 2.63 -2.87
C ALA A 145 -9.44 3.09 -4.33
N SER A 146 -9.97 4.24 -4.75
CA SER A 146 -9.71 4.82 -6.08
C SER A 146 -8.67 5.94 -5.99
N SER A 147 -7.69 5.96 -6.89
CA SER A 147 -6.69 7.04 -6.95
C SER A 147 -7.33 8.36 -7.41
N ALA A 148 -7.09 9.43 -6.67
CA ALA A 148 -7.42 10.78 -7.08
C ALA A 148 -6.35 11.34 -8.02
N ILE A 149 -6.76 12.28 -8.88
CA ILE A 149 -5.86 12.99 -9.78
C ILE A 149 -5.18 14.13 -8.99
N ARG A 150 -3.84 14.13 -8.93
CA ARG A 150 -3.09 15.29 -8.46
C ARG A 150 -3.41 16.47 -9.38
N ALA A 151 -3.86 17.58 -8.79
CA ALA A 151 -4.31 18.75 -9.55
C ALA A 151 -3.28 19.16 -10.62
N ARG A 152 -3.76 19.35 -11.84
CA ARG A 152 -2.94 19.67 -13.02
C ARG A 152 -3.71 20.56 -13.99
N THR A 153 -2.98 21.27 -14.84
CA THR A 153 -3.53 21.86 -16.06
C THR A 153 -2.80 21.31 -17.29
N PRO A 154 -3.49 21.03 -18.40
CA PRO A 154 -4.93 20.93 -18.51
C PRO A 154 -5.47 19.80 -17.60
N ASN A 155 -6.75 19.90 -17.23
CA ASN A 155 -7.43 18.81 -16.53
C ASN A 155 -7.43 17.57 -17.42
N GLN A 156 -7.09 16.41 -16.84
CA GLN A 156 -7.10 15.14 -17.58
C GLN A 156 -8.52 14.78 -17.98
N THR A 157 -8.74 14.52 -19.27
CA THR A 157 -10.06 14.11 -19.81
C THR A 157 -10.02 12.74 -20.47
N ASN A 158 -8.83 12.17 -20.70
CA ASN A 158 -8.66 10.84 -21.28
C ASN A 158 -7.77 9.96 -20.38
N PRO A 159 -8.25 8.80 -19.91
CA PRO A 159 -7.48 7.90 -19.04
C PRO A 159 -6.38 7.11 -19.77
N ASP A 160 -6.50 6.90 -21.08
CA ASP A 160 -5.54 6.11 -21.88
C ASP A 160 -4.36 6.97 -22.32
N THR A 161 -4.63 8.19 -22.78
CA THR A 161 -3.59 9.12 -23.24
C THR A 161 -3.06 10.03 -22.13
N LEU A 162 -3.75 10.05 -20.98
CA LEU A 162 -3.50 10.98 -19.87
C LEU A 162 -3.55 12.46 -20.29
N GLY A 163 -4.13 12.77 -21.46
CA GLY A 163 -4.23 14.10 -22.02
C GLY A 163 -5.47 14.88 -21.56
N PRO A 164 -5.59 16.14 -22.01
CA PRO A 164 -4.71 16.84 -22.94
C PRO A 164 -3.47 17.44 -22.26
N TYR A 165 -2.50 17.84 -23.09
CA TYR A 165 -1.24 18.46 -22.67
C TYR A 165 -1.05 19.82 -23.33
N LEU A 166 -0.31 20.71 -22.66
CA LEU A 166 0.24 21.88 -23.34
C LEU A 166 1.39 21.43 -24.25
N THR A 167 1.54 22.10 -25.40
CA THR A 167 2.64 21.86 -26.32
C THR A 167 3.80 22.80 -25.98
N MET A 168 5.00 22.25 -25.81
CA MET A 168 6.22 23.04 -25.69
C MET A 168 6.52 23.76 -27.02
N VAL A 169 7.13 24.94 -26.93
CA VAL A 169 7.55 25.73 -28.11
C VAL A 169 9.03 25.53 -28.46
N GLY A 170 9.80 24.93 -27.56
CA GLY A 170 11.20 24.63 -27.81
C GLY A 170 11.93 24.05 -26.61
N ILE A 171 13.17 23.65 -26.85
CA ILE A 171 14.13 23.20 -25.84
C ILE A 171 15.42 23.98 -26.06
N ASP A 172 15.98 24.52 -24.98
CA ASP A 172 17.35 25.02 -24.92
C ASP A 172 18.22 23.92 -24.32
N ALA A 173 18.87 23.14 -25.19
CA ALA A 173 19.65 21.98 -24.74
C ALA A 173 20.92 22.38 -23.98
N ALA A 174 21.49 23.56 -24.27
CA ALA A 174 22.68 24.06 -23.59
C ALA A 174 22.35 24.51 -22.16
N ALA A 175 21.19 25.15 -21.97
CA ALA A 175 20.71 25.56 -20.66
C ALA A 175 19.93 24.46 -19.91
N GLN A 176 19.64 23.33 -20.57
CA GLN A 176 18.74 22.27 -20.09
C GLN A 176 17.35 22.82 -19.71
N GLU A 177 16.79 23.66 -20.58
CA GLU A 177 15.51 24.32 -20.34
C GLU A 177 14.46 23.93 -21.38
N ALA A 178 13.27 23.60 -20.89
CA ALA A 178 12.08 23.48 -21.71
C ALA A 178 11.34 24.82 -21.77
N ILE A 179 10.89 25.19 -22.97
CA ILE A 179 10.20 26.45 -23.22
C ILE A 179 8.72 26.17 -23.47
N VAL A 180 7.85 26.73 -22.64
CA VAL A 180 6.39 26.51 -22.66
C VAL A 180 5.68 27.85 -22.89
N PRO A 181 4.55 27.89 -23.62
CA PRO A 181 3.72 29.08 -23.73
C PRO A 181 3.29 29.60 -22.35
N ARG A 182 3.42 30.90 -22.13
CA ARG A 182 3.08 31.53 -20.84
C ARG A 182 1.59 31.70 -20.63
N ALA A 183 0.84 32.07 -21.67
CA ALA A 183 -0.57 32.44 -21.55
C ALA A 183 -1.44 31.39 -20.80
N PRO A 184 -1.33 30.06 -21.07
CA PRO A 184 -2.14 29.06 -20.37
C PRO A 184 -1.84 28.91 -18.87
N ILE A 185 -0.68 29.38 -18.41
CA ILE A 185 -0.16 29.18 -17.05
C ILE A 185 0.16 30.49 -16.33
N GLU A 186 -0.28 31.63 -16.87
CA GLU A 186 0.02 32.93 -16.28
C GLU A 186 -0.59 33.10 -14.89
N GLY A 187 -1.79 32.55 -14.69
CA GLY A 187 -2.49 32.61 -13.41
C GLY A 187 -1.74 31.93 -12.25
N TRP A 188 -0.75 31.09 -12.53
CA TRP A 188 0.06 30.46 -11.49
C TRP A 188 1.00 31.44 -10.82
N ARG A 189 1.40 32.52 -11.47
CA ARG A 189 2.36 33.48 -10.90
C ARG A 189 1.88 34.14 -9.60
N SER A 190 0.57 34.12 -9.37
CA SER A 190 -0.07 34.66 -8.17
C SER A 190 -0.39 33.59 -7.11
N VAL A 191 -0.08 32.32 -7.34
CA VAL A 191 -0.38 31.26 -6.37
C VAL A 191 0.66 31.26 -5.24
N THR A 192 0.18 31.19 -4.01
CA THR A 192 1.05 30.92 -2.86
C THR A 192 1.72 29.57 -3.04
N GLY A 193 3.05 29.53 -2.95
CA GLY A 193 3.83 28.31 -3.17
C GLY A 193 4.10 27.99 -4.63
N LEU A 194 4.29 29.01 -5.47
CA LEU A 194 4.68 28.88 -6.88
C LEU A 194 5.84 27.89 -7.09
N ALA A 195 6.86 27.91 -6.24
CA ALA A 195 7.99 26.97 -6.29
C ALA A 195 7.60 25.47 -6.13
N ASN A 196 6.38 25.17 -5.66
CA ASN A 196 5.86 23.80 -5.57
C ASN A 196 5.12 23.34 -6.83
N VAL A 197 4.89 24.25 -7.79
CA VAL A 197 4.33 23.90 -9.09
C VAL A 197 5.36 23.09 -9.85
N GLU A 198 4.89 21.99 -10.43
CA GLU A 198 5.71 21.03 -11.16
C GLU A 198 5.19 20.91 -12.60
N VAL A 199 6.12 20.93 -13.54
CA VAL A 199 5.87 20.59 -14.93
C VAL A 199 6.34 19.16 -15.17
N VAL A 200 5.46 18.36 -15.78
CA VAL A 200 5.76 17.02 -16.24
C VAL A 200 5.79 17.06 -17.77
N MET A 201 6.96 16.81 -18.35
CA MET A 201 7.20 16.90 -19.79
C MET A 201 7.33 15.51 -20.39
N HIS A 202 6.76 15.33 -21.57
CA HIS A 202 6.72 14.05 -22.28
C HIS A 202 7.34 14.21 -23.68
N PRO A 203 8.67 14.36 -23.80
CA PRO A 203 9.31 14.55 -25.10
C PRO A 203 9.21 13.30 -25.98
N HIS A 204 9.40 12.11 -25.40
CA HIS A 204 9.37 10.83 -26.11
C HIS A 204 8.91 9.69 -25.17
N TRP A 205 9.73 8.64 -25.00
CA TRP A 205 9.44 7.43 -24.22
C TRP A 205 9.64 7.59 -22.71
N TYR A 206 9.91 8.80 -22.23
CA TYR A 206 10.23 9.07 -20.84
C TYR A 206 9.69 10.44 -20.42
N GLN A 207 9.69 10.70 -19.11
CA GLN A 207 9.18 11.94 -18.53
C GLN A 207 10.28 12.71 -17.85
N TYR A 208 10.34 14.03 -18.08
CA TYR A 208 11.10 14.96 -17.25
C TYR A 208 10.18 15.66 -16.27
N ARG A 209 10.70 15.98 -15.09
CA ARG A 209 10.00 16.78 -14.08
C ARG A 209 10.85 17.97 -13.70
N GLY A 210 10.28 19.16 -13.81
CA GLY A 210 10.89 20.40 -13.39
C GLY A 210 9.96 21.14 -12.43
N ARG A 211 10.52 21.92 -11.51
CA ARG A 211 9.73 22.85 -10.70
C ARG A 211 9.84 24.25 -11.27
N VAL A 212 8.83 25.07 -10.99
CA VAL A 212 8.94 26.51 -11.23
C VAL A 212 10.04 27.06 -10.33
N ASP A 213 10.97 27.80 -10.92
CA ASP A 213 11.89 28.67 -10.18
C ASP A 213 11.21 30.03 -10.01
N ASP A 214 10.86 30.39 -8.78
CA ASP A 214 10.10 31.59 -8.45
C ASP A 214 10.97 32.84 -8.26
N ARG A 215 12.28 32.74 -8.50
CA ARG A 215 13.19 33.89 -8.52
C ARG A 215 12.83 34.89 -9.62
N PRO A 216 13.28 36.15 -9.52
CA PRO A 216 13.15 37.12 -10.61
C PRO A 216 13.77 36.61 -11.93
N ALA A 217 13.22 37.06 -13.06
CA ALA A 217 13.75 36.71 -14.39
C ALA A 217 15.25 37.02 -14.52
N ALA A 218 15.69 38.17 -13.99
CA ALA A 218 17.08 38.61 -13.99
C ALA A 218 18.03 37.67 -13.24
N GLU A 219 17.51 36.79 -12.38
CA GLU A 219 18.27 35.80 -11.60
C GLU A 219 18.12 34.38 -12.17
N GLY A 220 17.46 34.23 -13.31
CA GLY A 220 17.24 32.94 -13.97
C GLY A 220 15.96 32.21 -13.52
N GLY A 221 14.96 32.90 -12.97
CA GLY A 221 13.67 32.30 -12.62
C GLY A 221 12.85 31.85 -13.83
N SER A 222 11.85 30.99 -13.65
CA SER A 222 11.13 30.38 -14.78
C SER A 222 10.34 31.38 -15.64
N TYR A 223 9.79 32.43 -15.04
CA TYR A 223 8.98 33.44 -15.74
C TYR A 223 9.87 34.53 -16.39
N GLN A 224 10.55 34.15 -17.47
CA GLN A 224 11.57 34.99 -18.12
C GLN A 224 11.01 36.16 -18.96
N ASN A 225 9.97 35.94 -19.75
CA ASN A 225 9.44 36.97 -20.67
C ASN A 225 7.91 36.90 -20.81
N ALA A 226 7.32 37.85 -21.54
CA ALA A 226 5.85 37.98 -21.66
C ALA A 226 5.16 36.82 -22.41
N THR A 227 5.91 35.96 -23.09
CA THR A 227 5.35 34.92 -23.98
C THR A 227 5.69 33.49 -23.56
N GLN A 228 6.76 33.32 -22.78
CA GLN A 228 7.33 32.01 -22.47
C GLN A 228 7.66 31.87 -20.99
N VAL A 229 7.55 30.63 -20.51
CA VAL A 229 8.07 30.18 -19.22
C VAL A 229 9.09 29.09 -19.48
N ARG A 230 10.20 29.14 -18.75
CA ARG A 230 11.34 28.23 -18.89
C ARG A 230 11.45 27.32 -17.69
N PHE A 231 11.59 26.02 -17.95
CA PHE A 231 11.67 25.00 -16.91
C PHE A 231 12.98 24.24 -17.05
N LYS A 232 13.80 24.27 -16.01
CA LYS A 232 14.97 23.40 -15.93
C LYS A 232 14.51 21.96 -15.78
N PHE A 233 15.14 21.05 -16.52
CA PHE A 233 14.95 19.62 -16.36
C PHE A 233 16.24 18.95 -15.88
N GLU A 234 16.06 17.98 -15.00
CA GLU A 234 17.08 17.05 -14.50
C GLU A 234 16.90 15.67 -15.13
#